data_AF-A0A3R6RE13-F1
#
_entry.id   AF-A0A3R6RE13-F1
#
_cell.length_a   1.000
_cell.length_b   1.000
_cell.length_c   1.000
_cell.angle_alpha   90.00
_cell.angle_beta   90.00
_cell.angle_gamma   90.00
#
_symmetry.space_group_name_H-M   'P 1'
#
loop_
_entity.id
_entity.type
_entity.pdbx_description
1 polymer ?
#
loop_
_entity_poly.entity_id
_entity_poly.type
_entity_poly.pdbx_seq_one_letter_code
_entity_poly.pdbx_strand_id
1 'polypeptide(L)'
;MTCKYPITSKSYKFCLGCSDVDCCEDAATFNIPMPEVKLPKNIISLALEANKMTNHAIDNCTTQQLTELSKLIRDAIADGKFSISEDGCLKPETRKKLEELGYKIETGTQYNEPYYSISWRETK
;
A
#
# COMPACT_ATOMS: atom_id res chain seq x y z
N MET A 1 -1.62 -44.56 31.31
CA MET A 1 -0.33 -43.97 31.72
C MET A 1 0.80 -44.81 31.16
N THR A 2 1.20 -44.53 29.92
CA THR A 2 2.26 -45.30 29.27
C THR A 2 3.02 -44.34 28.35
N CYS A 3 4.12 -43.79 28.83
CA CYS A 3 5.03 -43.12 27.91
C CYS A 3 5.80 -44.16 27.09
N LYS A 4 5.98 -43.88 25.80
CA LYS A 4 6.68 -44.78 24.85
C LYS A 4 8.15 -45.04 25.21
N TYR A 5 8.77 -44.12 25.96
CA TYR A 5 10.20 -44.14 26.26
C TYR A 5 10.47 -44.52 27.72
N PRO A 6 11.57 -45.24 28.02
CA PRO A 6 11.93 -45.60 29.38
C PRO A 6 12.32 -44.38 30.22
N ILE A 7 12.09 -44.44 31.54
CA ILE A 7 12.24 -43.33 32.50
C ILE A 7 13.64 -42.67 32.46
N THR A 8 14.68 -43.46 32.19
CA THR A 8 16.07 -42.98 32.11
C THR A 8 16.42 -42.23 30.82
N SER A 9 15.51 -42.23 29.83
CA SER A 9 15.75 -41.58 28.54
C SER A 9 15.55 -40.06 28.62
N LYS A 10 16.39 -39.31 27.89
CA LYS A 10 16.18 -37.87 27.68
C LYS A 10 14.78 -37.57 27.14
N SER A 11 14.25 -38.42 26.27
CA SER A 11 12.91 -38.25 25.69
C SER A 11 11.80 -38.36 26.74
N TYR A 12 11.97 -39.21 27.75
CA TYR A 12 11.03 -39.31 28.89
C TYR A 12 11.09 -38.05 29.76
N LYS A 13 12.30 -37.54 30.04
CA LYS A 13 12.51 -36.31 30.85
C LYS A 13 11.83 -35.07 30.26
N PHE A 14 11.62 -35.02 28.95
CA PHE A 14 10.91 -33.92 28.27
C PHE A 14 9.49 -34.31 27.83
N CYS A 15 8.96 -35.45 28.29
CA CYS A 15 7.62 -35.96 27.97
C CYS A 15 7.32 -36.00 26.45
N LEU A 16 8.34 -36.25 25.62
CA LEU A 16 8.19 -36.17 24.16
C LEU A 16 7.47 -37.42 23.63
N GLY A 17 6.29 -37.22 23.04
CA GLY A 17 5.52 -38.29 22.40
C GLY A 17 4.77 -39.21 23.38
N CYS A 18 4.54 -38.76 24.62
CA CYS A 18 3.58 -39.40 25.52
C CYS A 18 2.16 -38.85 25.27
N SER A 19 1.13 -39.66 25.53
CA SER A 19 -0.28 -39.32 25.20
C SER A 19 -0.87 -38.21 26.07
N ASP A 20 -0.43 -38.10 27.33
CA ASP A 20 -0.89 -37.09 28.29
C ASP A 20 0.31 -36.30 28.82
N VAL A 21 0.09 -35.01 29.06
CA VAL A 21 1.12 -34.04 29.53
C VAL A 21 1.71 -34.46 30.89
N ASP A 22 0.93 -35.15 31.72
CA ASP A 22 1.31 -35.56 33.08
C ASP A 22 1.78 -37.02 33.18
N CYS A 23 2.06 -37.69 32.06
CA CYS A 23 2.55 -39.09 32.08
C CYS A 23 3.98 -39.24 32.65
N CYS A 24 4.74 -38.15 32.80
CA CYS A 24 6.12 -38.16 33.28
C CYS A 24 6.23 -37.29 34.54
N GLU A 25 5.95 -37.89 35.72
CA GLU A 25 5.98 -37.17 37.01
C GLU A 25 7.34 -36.53 37.32
N ASP A 26 8.44 -37.07 36.76
CA ASP A 26 9.82 -36.56 36.92
C ASP A 26 10.26 -35.55 35.85
N ALA A 27 9.40 -35.24 34.86
CA ALA A 27 9.72 -34.22 33.87
C ALA A 27 9.67 -32.87 34.58
N ALA A 28 10.86 -32.29 34.81
CA ALA A 28 11.00 -30.97 35.40
C ALA A 28 10.10 -30.00 34.62
N THR A 29 8.97 -29.62 35.22
CA THR A 29 8.12 -28.54 34.73
C THR A 29 8.96 -27.28 34.88
N PHE A 30 9.67 -26.94 33.81
CA PHE A 30 10.26 -25.62 33.66
C PHE A 30 9.09 -24.65 33.49
N ASN A 31 8.45 -24.30 34.61
CA ASN A 31 7.54 -23.18 34.74
C ASN A 31 8.38 -21.91 34.63
N ILE A 32 9.01 -21.69 33.48
CA ILE A 32 9.58 -20.39 33.15
C ILE A 32 8.38 -19.60 32.65
N PRO A 33 7.85 -18.64 33.44
CA PRO A 33 6.78 -17.79 32.94
C PRO A 33 7.29 -17.07 31.70
N MET A 34 6.63 -17.28 30.57
CA MET A 34 6.89 -16.53 29.35
C MET A 34 6.73 -15.05 29.68
N PRO A 35 7.74 -14.19 29.48
CA PRO A 35 7.58 -12.77 29.76
C PRO A 35 6.51 -12.19 28.82
N GLU A 36 5.59 -11.39 29.36
CA GLU A 36 4.61 -10.67 28.54
C GLU A 36 5.33 -9.75 27.55
N VAL A 37 5.36 -10.15 26.28
CA VAL A 37 5.87 -9.31 25.20
C VAL A 37 4.81 -8.26 24.88
N LYS A 38 4.97 -7.06 25.45
CA LYS A 38 4.13 -5.92 25.10
C LYS A 38 4.49 -5.47 23.68
N LEU A 39 3.55 -5.64 22.75
CA LEU A 39 3.70 -5.07 21.40
C LEU A 39 3.97 -3.56 21.52
N PRO A 40 4.96 -3.00 20.82
CA PRO A 40 5.22 -1.56 20.90
C PRO A 40 4.02 -0.80 20.33
N LYS A 41 3.18 -0.24 21.21
CA LYS A 41 2.00 0.56 20.83
C LYS A 41 2.34 1.69 19.84
N ASN A 42 3.60 2.16 19.87
CA ASN A 42 4.11 3.22 19.01
C ASN A 42 4.27 2.81 17.54
N ILE A 43 4.44 1.51 17.20
CA ILE A 43 4.65 1.09 15.80
C ILE A 43 3.37 1.29 14.97
N ILE A 44 2.20 1.00 15.55
CA ILE A 44 0.91 1.18 14.87
C ILE A 44 0.65 2.68 14.64
N SER A 45 0.98 3.53 15.61
CA SER A 45 0.85 4.99 15.48
C SER A 45 1.76 5.54 14.39
N LEU A 46 3.02 5.10 14.35
CA LEU A 46 3.98 5.50 13.32
C LEU A 46 3.55 5.07 11.91
N ALA A 47 3.03 3.84 11.77
CA ALA A 47 2.50 3.36 10.49
C ALA A 47 1.28 4.17 10.02
N LEU A 48 0.38 4.55 10.94
CA LEU A 48 -0.77 5.39 10.64
C LEU A 48 -0.33 6.80 10.22
N GLU A 49 0.65 7.39 10.91
CA GLU A 49 1.22 8.69 10.55
C GLU A 49 1.89 8.67 9.17
N ALA A 50 2.71 7.65 8.89
CA ALA A 50 3.33 7.47 7.58
C ALA A 50 2.28 7.36 6.45
N ASN A 51 1.19 6.62 6.68
CA ASN A 51 0.09 6.52 5.73
C ASN A 51 -0.62 7.88 5.51
N LYS A 52 -0.90 8.63 6.58
CA LYS A 52 -1.48 9.99 6.48
C LYS A 52 -0.59 10.93 5.67
N MET A 53 0.72 10.94 5.94
CA MET A 53 1.68 11.76 5.20
C MET A 53 1.72 11.38 3.72
N THR A 54 1.66 10.09 3.42
CA THR A 54 1.65 9.57 2.05
C THR A 54 0.40 10.03 1.30
N ASN A 55 -0.79 9.87 1.90
CA ASN A 55 -2.05 10.30 1.29
C ASN A 55 -2.10 11.82 1.06
N HIS A 56 -1.63 12.60 2.04
CA HIS A 56 -1.53 14.05 1.88
C HIS A 56 -0.58 14.44 0.72
N ALA A 57 0.55 13.74 0.57
CA ALA A 57 1.47 13.98 -0.55
C ALA A 57 0.83 13.63 -1.91
N ILE A 58 0.06 12.53 -1.98
CA ILE A 58 -0.71 12.14 -3.17
C ILE A 58 -1.72 13.23 -3.54
N ASP A 59 -2.55 13.65 -2.58
CA ASP A 59 -3.59 14.66 -2.78
C ASP A 59 -3.01 16.00 -3.22
N ASN A 60 -1.95 16.46 -2.56
CA ASN A 60 -1.26 17.70 -2.92
C ASN A 60 -0.71 17.62 -4.35
N CYS A 61 -0.10 16.49 -4.72
CA CYS A 61 0.51 16.34 -6.03
C CYS A 61 -0.53 16.23 -7.16
N THR A 62 -1.67 15.57 -6.90
CA THR A 62 -2.82 15.57 -7.82
C THR A 62 -3.41 16.97 -7.97
N THR A 63 -3.50 17.75 -6.88
CA THR A 63 -4.00 19.13 -6.90
C THR A 63 -3.08 20.06 -7.69
N GLN A 64 -1.77 19.91 -7.54
CA GLN A 64 -0.78 20.69 -8.30
C GLN A 64 -0.90 20.42 -9.81
N GLN A 65 -0.92 19.15 -10.22
CA GLN A 65 -1.00 18.81 -11.65
C GLN A 65 -2.30 19.32 -12.28
N LEU A 66 -3.44 19.23 -11.58
CA LEU A 66 -4.70 19.81 -12.05
C LEU A 66 -4.65 21.34 -12.16
N THR A 67 -3.93 22.01 -11.25
CA THR A 67 -3.77 23.48 -11.29
C THR A 67 -2.96 23.92 -12.52
N GLU A 68 -1.88 23.21 -12.81
CA GLU A 68 -1.04 23.45 -13.99
C GLU A 68 -1.83 23.22 -15.29
N LEU A 69 -2.54 22.08 -15.38
CA LEU A 69 -3.41 21.77 -16.52
C LEU A 69 -4.53 22.79 -16.70
N SER A 70 -5.15 23.26 -15.61
CA SER A 70 -6.19 24.29 -15.66
C SER A 70 -5.67 25.59 -16.28
N LYS A 71 -4.43 25.97 -15.97
CA LYS A 71 -3.78 27.12 -16.61
C LYS A 71 -3.56 26.87 -18.10
N LEU A 72 -2.99 25.73 -18.49
CA LEU A 72 -2.73 25.38 -19.90
C LEU A 72 -4.01 25.35 -20.73
N ILE A 73 -5.08 24.75 -20.18
CA ILE A 73 -6.40 24.70 -20.82
C ILE A 73 -6.94 26.12 -21.02
N ARG A 74 -6.87 26.97 -19.99
CA ARG A 74 -7.35 28.36 -20.08
C ARG A 74 -6.58 29.16 -21.12
N ASP A 75 -5.26 29.01 -21.16
CA ASP A 75 -4.40 29.70 -22.13
C ASP A 75 -4.71 29.20 -23.56
N ALA A 76 -4.89 27.89 -23.74
CA ALA A 76 -5.33 27.31 -25.01
C ALA A 76 -6.72 27.78 -25.46
N ILE A 77 -7.67 27.94 -24.53
CA ILE A 77 -9.00 28.50 -24.84
C ILE A 77 -8.88 29.96 -25.28
N ALA A 78 -8.02 30.76 -24.62
CA ALA A 78 -7.78 32.15 -25.02
C ALA A 78 -7.17 32.25 -26.43
N ASP A 79 -6.36 31.26 -26.82
CA ASP A 79 -5.81 31.12 -28.17
C ASP A 79 -6.83 30.57 -29.20
N GLY A 80 -8.06 30.23 -28.79
CA GLY A 80 -9.07 29.62 -29.66
C GLY A 80 -8.82 28.15 -30.00
N LYS A 81 -8.01 27.44 -29.20
CA LYS A 81 -7.73 26.01 -29.36
C LYS A 81 -8.76 25.16 -28.59
N PHE A 82 -8.94 23.92 -29.03
CA PHE A 82 -9.86 22.94 -28.43
C PHE A 82 -9.14 21.76 -27.78
N SER A 83 -7.80 21.78 -27.80
CA SER A 83 -6.97 20.75 -27.22
C SER A 83 -5.61 21.30 -26.81
N ILE A 84 -4.99 20.61 -25.84
CA ILE A 84 -3.58 20.74 -25.49
C ILE A 84 -2.88 19.39 -25.69
N SER A 85 -1.59 19.42 -26.00
CA SER A 85 -0.76 18.24 -26.10
C SER A 85 0.61 18.57 -25.55
N GLU A 86 1.06 17.76 -24.60
CA GLU A 86 2.26 18.00 -23.81
C GLU A 86 3.02 16.70 -23.60
N ASP A 87 4.33 16.82 -23.44
CA ASP A 87 5.21 15.71 -23.14
C ASP A 87 5.05 15.26 -21.68
N GLY A 88 5.25 13.96 -21.44
CA GLY A 88 5.16 13.33 -20.14
C GLY A 88 3.90 12.49 -19.92
N CYS A 89 3.65 12.19 -18.65
CA CYS A 89 2.57 11.31 -18.21
C CYS A 89 1.62 12.04 -17.25
N LEU A 90 0.32 11.78 -17.42
CA LEU A 90 -0.68 12.19 -16.44
C LEU A 90 -0.73 11.23 -15.25
N LYS A 91 -0.91 11.82 -14.06
CA LYS A 91 -1.42 11.19 -12.85
C LYS A 91 -2.58 10.22 -13.17
N PRO A 92 -2.62 8.90 -12.86
CA PRO A 92 -3.84 8.12 -13.07
C PRO A 92 -5.10 8.75 -12.44
N GLU A 93 -4.98 9.30 -11.23
CA GLU A 93 -6.07 10.01 -10.56
C GLU A 93 -6.46 11.31 -11.27
N THR A 94 -5.47 12.05 -11.79
CA THR A 94 -5.69 13.29 -12.54
C THR A 94 -6.41 13.00 -13.85
N ARG A 95 -5.97 11.97 -14.57
CA ARG A 95 -6.63 11.46 -15.78
C ARG A 95 -8.09 11.10 -15.49
N LYS A 96 -8.34 10.30 -14.45
CA LYS A 96 -9.69 9.88 -14.08
C LYS A 96 -10.60 11.07 -13.79
N LYS A 97 -10.14 12.05 -13.00
CA LYS A 97 -10.90 13.26 -12.69
C LYS A 97 -11.24 14.08 -13.94
N LEU A 98 -10.30 14.21 -14.88
CA LEU A 98 -10.54 14.91 -16.14
C LEU A 98 -11.52 14.16 -17.06
N GLU A 99 -11.42 12.84 -17.14
CA GLU A 99 -12.38 12.00 -17.86
C GLU A 99 -13.80 12.14 -17.25
N GLU A 100 -13.92 12.15 -15.92
CA GLU A 100 -15.19 12.40 -15.20
C GLU A 100 -15.78 13.79 -15.48
N LEU A 101 -14.93 14.79 -15.71
CA LEU A 101 -15.33 16.15 -16.12
C LEU A 101 -15.71 16.24 -17.61
N GLY A 102 -15.59 15.15 -18.37
CA GLY A 102 -15.98 15.09 -19.79
C GLY A 102 -14.87 15.46 -20.77
N TYR A 103 -13.63 15.62 -20.30
CA TYR A 103 -12.48 15.77 -21.20
C TYR A 103 -12.16 14.44 -21.88
N LYS A 104 -11.76 14.50 -23.15
CA LYS A 104 -11.19 13.36 -23.86
C LYS A 104 -9.68 13.36 -23.71
N ILE A 105 -9.14 12.30 -23.14
CA ILE A 105 -7.70 12.12 -22.90
C ILE A 105 -7.14 11.04 -23.82
N GLU A 106 -6.06 11.36 -24.51
CA GLU A 106 -5.23 10.42 -25.25
C GLU A 106 -3.83 10.39 -24.61
N THR A 107 -3.27 9.20 -24.46
CA THR A 107 -1.91 9.01 -23.93
C THR A 107 -1.16 8.08 -24.86
N GLY A 108 0.08 8.38 -25.17
CA GLY A 108 0.89 7.57 -26.08
C GLY A 108 2.37 7.68 -25.79
N THR A 109 3.16 7.06 -26.67
CA THR A 109 4.61 7.21 -26.69
C THR A 109 5.03 7.57 -28.10
N GLN A 110 5.81 8.63 -28.24
CA GLN A 110 6.36 9.10 -29.51
C GLN A 110 7.87 9.23 -29.33
N TYR A 111 8.66 8.59 -30.20
CA TYR A 111 10.13 8.58 -30.08
C TYR A 111 10.67 8.12 -28.71
N ASN A 112 9.98 7.17 -28.07
CA ASN A 112 10.25 6.70 -26.71
C ASN A 112 9.96 7.72 -25.60
N GLU A 113 9.37 8.87 -25.94
CA GLU A 113 8.91 9.87 -24.97
C GLU A 113 7.40 9.72 -24.78
N PRO A 114 6.91 9.59 -23.54
CA PRO A 114 5.49 9.58 -23.29
C PRO A 114 4.90 10.96 -23.58
N TYR A 115 3.66 10.98 -24.05
CA TYR A 115 2.91 12.23 -24.23
C TYR A 115 1.46 12.04 -23.82
N TYR A 116 0.77 13.15 -23.56
CA TYR A 116 -0.67 13.18 -23.39
C TYR A 116 -1.31 14.30 -24.20
N SER A 117 -2.55 14.09 -24.60
CA SER A 117 -3.40 15.09 -25.24
C SER A 117 -4.74 15.16 -24.50
N ILE A 118 -5.16 16.37 -24.18
CA ILE A 118 -6.44 16.66 -23.53
C ILE A 118 -7.24 17.52 -24.50
N SER A 119 -8.44 17.06 -24.83
CA SER A 119 -9.35 17.78 -25.72
C SER A 119 -10.74 17.92 -25.09
N TRP A 120 -11.38 19.06 -25.35
CA TRP A 120 -12.75 19.36 -24.96
C TRP A 120 -13.54 19.67 -26.23
N ARG A 121 -14.67 18.98 -26.43
CA ARG A 121 -15.39 19.06 -27.71
C ARG A 121 -15.87 20.48 -28.00
N GLU A 122 -15.73 20.87 -29.27
CA GLU A 122 -16.77 21.61 -29.99
C GLU A 122 -17.94 20.63 -30.19
N THR A 123 -19.07 20.87 -29.54
CA THR A 123 -20.29 20.10 -29.79
C THR A 123 -20.65 20.26 -31.28
N LYS A 124 -20.47 19.20 -32.07
CA LYS A 124 -21.12 19.06 -33.38
C LYS A 124 -22.64 19.09 -33.24
#